data_AF-A0A847Q111-F1
#
_entry.id   AF-A0A847Q111-F1
#
_cell.length_a   1.000
_cell.length_b   1.000
_cell.length_c   1.000
_cell.angle_alpha   90.00
_cell.angle_beta   90.00
_cell.angle_gamma   90.00
#
_symmetry.space_group_name_H-M   'P 1'
#
loop_
_entity.id
_entity.type
_entity.pdbx_description
1 polymer ?
#
loop_
_entity_poly.entity_id
_entity_poly.type
_entity_poly.pdbx_seq_one_letter_code
_entity_poly.pdbx_strand_id
1 'polypeptide(L)'
;MPATFVLLRIGWLVLPLPWFLLWVILSPFVLLAWLLGAIGSALSGRWEYRALLQAPRALLLLVMLHGLCVDVRESEGRSFAISWV
;
A
#
# COMPACT_ATOMS: atom_id res chain seq x y z
N MET A 1 1.86 18.30 -3.45
CA MET A 1 0.41 18.11 -3.68
C MET A 1 0.09 16.69 -3.27
N PRO A 2 -0.91 16.41 -2.42
CA PRO A 2 -1.20 15.03 -2.02
C PRO A 2 -1.89 14.29 -3.17
N ALA A 3 -1.30 13.19 -3.64
CA ALA A 3 -1.81 12.28 -4.66
C ALA A 3 -3.26 11.95 -4.37
N THR A 4 -4.14 12.45 -5.22
CA THR A 4 -5.56 12.23 -5.08
C THR A 4 -5.99 10.94 -5.75
N PHE A 5 -5.24 10.37 -6.71
CA PHE A 5 -5.75 9.26 -7.52
C PHE A 5 -4.69 8.20 -7.92
N VAL A 6 -4.93 6.95 -7.55
CA VAL A 6 -4.35 5.79 -8.25
C VAL A 6 -5.14 5.57 -9.52
N LEU A 7 -4.48 5.65 -10.66
CA LEU A 7 -5.07 5.24 -11.93
C LEU A 7 -4.72 3.76 -12.13
N LEU A 8 -5.68 2.89 -11.82
CA LEU A 8 -5.58 1.48 -12.17
C LEU A 8 -6.15 1.31 -13.58
N ARG A 9 -5.30 0.94 -14.53
CA ARG A 9 -5.73 0.61 -15.90
C ARG A 9 -5.71 -0.90 -16.11
N ILE A 10 -6.89 -1.50 -16.26
CA ILE A 10 -7.07 -2.90 -16.64
C ILE A 10 -7.72 -2.92 -18.03
N GLY A 11 -6.90 -3.13 -19.07
CA GLY A 11 -7.36 -3.07 -20.46
C GLY A 11 -7.84 -1.67 -20.87
N TRP A 12 -9.14 -1.54 -21.17
CA TRP A 12 -9.80 -0.26 -21.53
C TRP A 12 -10.26 0.56 -20.30
N LEU A 13 -10.41 -0.09 -19.15
CA LEU A 13 -11.04 0.50 -17.98
C LEU A 13 -9.98 1.24 -17.16
N VAL A 14 -10.18 2.54 -16.96
CA VAL A 14 -9.36 3.38 -16.07
C VAL A 14 -10.18 3.69 -14.83
N LEU A 15 -9.77 3.15 -13.69
CA LEU A 15 -10.43 3.38 -12.41
C LEU A 15 -9.57 4.35 -11.57
N PRO A 16 -10.01 5.60 -11.38
CA PRO A 16 -9.36 6.53 -10.45
C PRO A 16 -9.75 6.15 -9.02
N LEU A 17 -8.89 5.40 -8.33
CA LEU A 17 -9.06 5.12 -6.91
C LEU A 17 -8.47 6.26 -6.08
N PRO A 18 -9.21 6.86 -5.14
CA PRO A 18 -8.63 7.93 -4.34
C PRO A 18 -7.50 7.38 -3.47
N TRP A 19 -6.25 7.70 -3.79
CA TRP A 19 -5.09 7.17 -3.06
C TRP A 19 -5.17 7.56 -1.58
N PHE A 20 -5.65 8.78 -1.34
CA PHE A 20 -6.02 9.32 -0.04
C PHE A 20 -6.88 8.37 0.81
N LEU A 21 -7.97 7.86 0.23
CA LEU A 21 -8.89 6.99 0.97
C LEU A 21 -8.22 5.68 1.37
N LEU A 22 -7.34 5.15 0.52
CA LEU A 22 -6.70 3.87 0.76
C LEU A 22 -5.83 3.93 2.02
N TRP A 23 -4.96 4.92 2.14
CA TRP A 23 -4.11 5.05 3.34
C TRP A 23 -4.86 5.55 4.57
N VAL A 24 -5.92 6.35 4.43
CA VAL A 24 -6.79 6.73 5.55
C VAL A 24 -7.49 5.50 6.14
N ILE A 25 -7.99 4.60 5.30
CA ILE A 25 -8.61 3.34 5.74
C ILE A 25 -7.57 2.41 6.36
N LEU A 26 -6.36 2.32 5.78
CA LEU A 26 -5.27 1.46 6.28
C LEU A 26 -4.67 1.96 7.61
N SER A 27 -4.65 3.27 7.85
CA SER A 27 -4.09 3.90 9.06
C SER A 27 -4.52 3.25 10.39
N PRO A 28 -5.83 3.09 10.70
CA PRO A 28 -6.26 2.46 11.95
C PRO A 28 -5.80 0.99 12.06
N PHE A 29 -5.78 0.24 10.96
CA PHE A 29 -5.30 -1.15 10.97
C PHE A 29 -3.80 -1.23 11.17
N VAL A 30 -3.03 -0.27 10.66
CA VAL A 30 -1.58 -0.19 10.84
C VAL A 30 -1.24 0.13 12.30
N LEU A 31 -1.96 1.05 12.93
CA LEU A 31 -1.81 1.33 14.36
C LEU A 31 -2.15 0.11 15.21
N LEU A 32 -3.23 -0.59 14.88
CA LEU A 32 -3.64 -1.82 15.56
C LEU A 32 -2.58 -2.92 15.39
N ALA A 33 -2.10 -3.14 14.16
CA ALA A 33 -1.04 -4.10 13.85
C ALA A 33 0.24 -3.79 14.62
N TRP A 34 0.65 -2.51 14.67
CA TRP A 34 1.82 -2.08 15.43
C TRP A 34 1.66 -2.35 16.94
N LEU A 35 0.49 -2.05 17.51
CA LEU A 35 0.20 -2.31 18.92
C LEU A 35 0.22 -3.81 19.23
N LEU A 36 -0.43 -4.65 18.41
CA LEU A 36 -0.38 -6.11 18.56
C LEU A 36 1.04 -6.66 18.39
N GLY A 37 1.81 -6.10 17.45
CA GLY A 37 3.21 -6.44 17.23
C GLY A 37 4.07 -6.11 18.44
N ALA A 38 3.87 -4.94 19.06
CA ALA A 38 4.59 -4.53 20.26
C ALA A 38 4.29 -5.44 21.46
N ILE A 39 3.01 -5.68 21.73
CA ILE A 39 2.57 -6.54 22.85
C ILE A 39 3.04 -7.98 22.62
N GLY A 40 2.81 -8.53 21.43
CA GLY A 40 3.17 -9.92 21.13
C GLY A 40 4.68 -10.15 21.06
N SER A 41 5.46 -9.17 20.60
CA SER A 41 6.92 -9.24 20.61
C SER A 41 7.47 -9.17 22.02
N ALA A 42 6.87 -8.39 22.92
CA ALA A 42 7.26 -8.33 24.33
C ALA A 42 6.98 -9.63 25.09
N LEU A 43 5.91 -10.35 24.73
CA LEU A 43 5.50 -11.58 25.41
C LEU A 43 6.16 -12.86 24.88
N SER A 44 6.39 -12.95 23.56
CA SER A 44 6.73 -14.24 22.92
C SER A 44 7.92 -14.19 21.98
N GLY A 45 8.40 -13.00 21.59
CA GLY A 45 9.53 -12.83 20.68
C GLY A 45 9.36 -13.46 19.28
N ARG A 46 8.16 -13.95 18.92
CA ARG A 46 7.95 -14.66 17.65
C ARG A 46 8.08 -13.71 16.45
N TRP A 47 8.39 -14.29 15.30
CA TRP A 47 8.74 -13.53 14.09
C TRP A 47 7.52 -12.78 13.51
N GLU A 48 6.31 -13.31 13.68
CA GLU A 48 5.06 -12.72 13.22
C GLU A 48 4.82 -11.34 13.85
N TYR A 49 5.09 -11.22 15.16
CA TYR A 49 4.95 -9.96 15.89
C TYR A 49 6.02 -8.94 15.49
N ARG A 50 7.23 -9.40 15.14
CA ARG A 50 8.27 -8.53 14.59
C ARG A 50 7.94 -8.04 13.18
N ALA A 51 7.24 -8.85 12.39
CA ALA A 51 6.71 -8.41 11.09
C ALA A 51 5.61 -7.35 11.26
N LEU A 52 4.71 -7.52 12.22
CA LEU A 52 3.67 -6.55 12.54
C LEU A 52 4.23 -5.20 13.01
N LEU A 53 5.37 -5.18 13.69
CA LEU A 53 6.08 -3.95 14.06
C LEU A 53 6.55 -3.13 12.85
N GLN A 54 6.68 -3.73 11.66
CA GLN A 54 7.05 -3.02 10.43
C GLN A 54 5.85 -2.37 9.72
N ALA A 55 4.61 -2.59 10.18
CA ALA A 55 3.41 -2.06 9.53
C ALA A 55 3.44 -0.52 9.32
N PRO A 56 3.92 0.30 10.28
CA PRO A 56 4.03 1.75 10.06
C PRO A 56 5.00 2.13 8.94
N ARG A 57 6.10 1.37 8.80
CA ARG A 57 7.07 1.59 7.71
C ARG A 57 6.47 1.20 6.36
N ALA A 58 5.71 0.11 6.29
CA ALA A 58 5.00 -0.28 5.08
C ALA A 58 3.98 0.77 4.65
N LEU A 59 3.25 1.38 5.61
CA LEU A 59 2.32 2.48 5.32
C LEU A 59 3.06 3.71 4.81
N LEU A 60 4.18 4.09 5.42
CA LEU A 60 5.01 5.21 4.95
C LEU A 60 5.54 4.96 3.54
N LEU A 61 6.01 3.75 3.25
CA LEU A 61 6.46 3.36 1.91
C LEU A 61 5.33 3.45 0.89
N LEU A 62 4.12 3.02 1.27
CA LEU A 62 2.91 3.19 0.49
C LEU A 62 2.60 4.67 0.25
N VAL A 63 2.65 5.54 1.27
CA VAL A 63 2.43 6.98 1.09
C VAL A 63 3.48 7.61 0.17
N MET A 64 4.74 7.18 0.28
CA MET A 64 5.87 7.67 -0.53
C MET A 64 5.88 7.15 -1.97
N LEU A 65 5.10 6.12 -2.30
CA LEU A 65 4.92 5.60 -3.67
C LEU A 65 4.14 6.56 -4.59
N HIS A 66 3.75 7.73 -4.08
CA HIS A 66 3.23 8.83 -4.87
C HIS A 66 4.17 9.17 -6.04
N GLY A 67 3.61 9.24 -7.24
CA GLY A 67 4.32 9.58 -8.47
C GLY A 67 4.97 8.38 -9.16
N LEU A 68 4.93 7.18 -8.58
CA LEU A 68 5.40 5.98 -9.28
C LEU A 68 4.45 5.70 -10.45
N CYS A 69 4.98 5.21 -11.56
CA CYS A 69 4.19 4.65 -12.65
C CYS A 69 4.87 3.34 -13.08
N VAL A 70 4.12 2.25 -13.01
CA VAL A 70 4.56 0.92 -13.43
C VAL A 70 3.72 0.53 -14.64
N ASP A 71 4.36 0.51 -15.81
CA ASP A 71 3.78 0.03 -17.08
C ASP A 71 4.30 -1.39 -17.34
N VAL A 72 3.42 -2.40 -17.18
CA VAL A 72 3.71 -3.79 -17.49
C VAL A 72 3.09 -4.10 -18.85
N ARG A 73 3.94 -4.34 -19.86
CA ARG A 73 3.52 -4.76 -21.19
C ARG A 73 3.77 -6.25 -21.37
N GLU A 74 2.70 -7.01 -21.50
CA GLU A 74 2.77 -8.43 -21.84
C GLU A 74 2.92 -8.59 -23.36
N SER A 75 3.77 -9.52 -23.81
CA SER A 75 4.06 -9.71 -25.25
C SER A 75 2.84 -10.13 -26.07
N GLU A 76 1.80 -10.64 -25.41
CA GLU A 76 0.51 -11.06 -25.99
C GLU A 76 -0.52 -9.92 -26.10
N GLY A 77 -0.13 -8.66 -25.84
CA GLY A 77 -0.95 -7.48 -26.10
C GLY A 77 -1.80 -6.98 -24.92
N ARG A 78 -1.66 -7.57 -23.72
CA ARG A 78 -2.25 -7.02 -22.48
C ARG A 78 -1.29 -6.03 -21.85
N SER A 79 -1.76 -4.81 -21.61
CA SER A 79 -1.01 -3.77 -20.91
C SER A 79 -1.67 -3.45 -19.56
N PHE A 80 -0.91 -3.52 -18.48
CA PHE A 80 -1.33 -3.08 -17.15
C PHE A 80 -0.52 -1.85 -16.78
N ALA A 81 -1.18 -0.73 -16.53
CA ALA A 81 -0.53 0.47 -16.04
C ALA A 81 -1.08 0.79 -14.64
N ILE A 82 -0.18 0.87 -13.67
CA ILE A 82 -0.50 1.34 -12.32
C ILE A 82 0.25 2.65 -12.15
N SER A 83 -0.50 3.75 -12.06
CA SER A 83 0.06 5.09 -11.84
C SER A 83 -0.45 5.63 -10.52
N TRP A 84 0.46 6.13 -9.70
CA TRP A 84 0.18 6.75 -8.42
C TRP A 84 0.30 8.27 -8.63
N VAL A 85 -0.81 9.00 -8.79
CA VAL A 85 -0.81 10.44 -9.16
C VAL A 85 -1.34 11.32 -8.04
#